data_AF-A0A4U9WHK0-F1
#
_entry.id   AF-A0A4U9WHK0-F1
#
_cell.length_a   1.000
_cell.length_b   1.000
_cell.length_c   1.000
_cell.angle_alpha   90.00
_cell.angle_beta   90.00
_cell.angle_gamma   90.00
#
_symmetry.space_group_name_H-M   'P 1'
#
loop_
_entity.id
_entity.type
_entity.pdbx_description
1 polymer ?
#
loop_
_entity_poly.entity_id
_entity_poly.type
_entity_poly.pdbx_seq_one_letter_code
_entity_poly.pdbx_strand_id
1 'polypeptide(L)' 'MTLAGFSTMLSDSNGVPHELGINSFSLTTPLNQEDVKQLAQGLGEVALGAKPEVEIVTGSDYFKRLHPDT' A
#
# COMPACT_ATOMS: atom_id res chain seq x y z
N MET A 1 3.86 -8.04 7.96
CA MET A 1 5.07 -7.90 7.12
C MET A 1 5.48 -6.44 7.13
N THR A 2 6.68 -6.12 7.61
CA THR A 2 7.37 -4.83 7.39
C THR A 2 8.69 -5.13 6.68
N LEU A 3 8.61 -5.84 5.56
CA LEU A 3 9.78 -6.16 4.73
C LEU A 3 9.82 -5.16 3.58
N ALA A 4 11.01 -4.77 3.12
CA ALA A 4 11.20 -3.87 1.96
C ALA A 4 10.61 -2.44 2.09
N GLY A 5 10.40 -1.93 3.30
CA GLY A 5 9.94 -0.54 3.52
C GLY A 5 8.42 -0.35 3.48
N PHE A 6 7.63 -1.44 3.46
CA PHE A 6 6.18 -1.36 3.63
C PHE A 6 5.79 -0.96 5.06
N SER A 7 4.78 -0.10 5.20
CA SER A 7 4.23 0.41 6.45
C SER A 7 2.71 0.22 6.51
N THR A 8 2.15 0.12 7.72
CA THR A 8 0.70 0.12 7.96
C THR A 8 0.16 1.53 8.25
N MET A 9 1.02 2.54 8.16
CA MET A 9 0.68 3.95 8.32
C MET A 9 1.04 4.76 7.07
N LEU A 10 0.23 5.76 6.76
CA LEU A 10 0.51 6.75 5.73
C LEU A 10 0.09 8.13 6.22
N SER A 11 0.95 9.13 6.03
CA SER A 11 0.58 10.52 6.33
C SER A 11 -0.26 11.12 5.21
N ASP A 12 -1.28 11.88 5.58
CA ASP A 12 -2.05 12.69 4.63
C ASP A 12 -1.25 13.92 4.15
N SER A 13 -1.87 14.75 3.32
CA SER A 13 -1.25 15.98 2.79
C SER A 13 -0.90 17.02 3.85
N ASN A 14 -1.49 16.95 5.05
CA ASN A 14 -1.18 17.80 6.19
C ASN A 14 -0.08 17.21 7.08
N GLY A 15 0.45 16.03 6.72
CA GLY A 15 1.47 15.32 7.48
C GLY A 15 0.90 14.49 8.64
N VAL A 16 -0.42 14.42 8.81
CA VAL A 16 -1.04 13.65 9.90
C VAL A 16 -0.98 12.16 9.55
N PRO A 17 -0.36 11.31 10.39
CA PRO A 17 -0.29 9.88 10.15
C PRO A 17 -1.65 9.21 10.39
N HIS A 18 -2.05 8.36 9.44
CA HIS A 18 -3.27 7.56 9.51
C HIS A 18 -2.92 6.08 9.44
N GLU A 19 -3.63 5.26 10.21
CA GLU A 19 -3.57 3.80 10.07
C GLU A 19 -4.33 3.37 8.81
N LEU A 20 -3.73 2.45 8.07
CA LEU A 20 -4.34 1.88 6.87
C LEU A 20 -5.32 0.77 7.23
N GLY A 21 -6.29 0.54 6.35
CA GLY A 21 -7.27 -0.52 6.53
C GLY A 21 -6.63 -1.91 6.52
N ILE A 22 -7.40 -2.92 6.94
CA ILE A 22 -6.95 -4.31 6.87
C ILE A 22 -6.47 -4.65 5.44
N ASN A 23 -5.39 -5.42 5.36
CA ASN A 23 -4.75 -5.80 4.10
C ASN A 23 -4.26 -4.62 3.23
N SER A 24 -4.10 -3.42 3.80
CA SER A 24 -3.54 -2.25 3.11
C SER A 24 -2.18 -1.88 3.70
N PHE A 25 -1.23 -1.56 2.83
CA PHE A 25 0.14 -1.19 3.19
C PHE A 25 0.59 -0.02 2.30
N SER A 26 1.35 0.91 2.87
CA SER A 26 2.00 2.00 2.14
C SER A 26 3.44 1.63 1.81
N LEU A 27 3.96 2.19 0.72
CA LEU A 27 5.36 2.10 0.34
C LEU A 27 5.79 3.42 -0.32
N THR A 28 6.82 4.06 0.23
CA THR A 28 7.45 5.23 -0.40
C THR A 28 8.66 4.76 -1.21
N THR A 29 8.59 4.91 -2.53
CA THR A 29 9.59 4.33 -3.44
C THR A 29 9.67 5.12 -4.75
N PRO A 30 10.85 5.16 -5.42
CA PRO A 30 10.96 5.71 -6.78
C PRO A 30 10.45 4.76 -7.88
N LEU A 31 10.07 3.52 -7.53
CA LEU A 31 9.56 2.54 -8.49
C LEU A 31 8.20 2.97 -9.07
N ASN A 32 7.92 2.53 -10.31
CA ASN A 32 6.59 2.72 -10.90
C ASN A 32 5.57 1.72 -10.30
N GLN A 33 4.29 1.91 -10.58
CA GLN A 33 3.22 1.08 -10.00
C GLN A 33 3.28 -0.40 -10.40
N GLU A 34 3.76 -0.71 -11.61
CA GLU A 34 3.87 -2.10 -12.07
C GLU A 34 4.96 -2.85 -11.30
N ASP A 35 6.12 -2.22 -11.12
CA ASP A 35 7.22 -2.77 -10.32
C ASP A 35 6.79 -2.97 -8.86
N VAL A 36 6.07 -2.01 -8.28
CA VAL A 36 5.50 -2.14 -6.92
C VAL A 36 4.50 -3.29 -6.84
N LYS A 37 3.64 -3.46 -7.86
CA LYS A 37 2.69 -4.56 -7.93
C LYS A 37 3.43 -5.90 -7.98
N GLN A 38 4.45 -6.04 -8.82
CA GLN A 38 5.25 -7.25 -8.90
C GLN A 38 5.97 -7.55 -7.58
N LEU A 39 6.55 -6.54 -6.92
CA LEU A 39 7.18 -6.67 -5.61
C LEU A 39 6.18 -7.16 -4.54
N ALA A 40 5.02 -6.51 -4.44
CA ALA A 40 3.98 -6.87 -3.47
C ALA A 40 3.44 -8.28 -3.72
N GLN A 41 3.23 -8.65 -4.99
CA GLN A 41 2.81 -10.00 -5.34
C GLN A 41 3.85 -11.06 -4.99
N GLY A 42 5.13 -10.83 -5.30
CA GLY A 42 6.19 -11.77 -4.97
C GLY A 42 6.36 -11.98 -3.47
N LEU A 43 6.32 -10.89 -2.69
CA LEU A 43 6.36 -10.97 -1.23
C LEU A 43 5.13 -11.68 -0.65
N GLY A 44 3.95 -11.37 -1.18
CA GLY A 44 2.70 -12.00 -0.77
C GLY A 44 2.65 -13.48 -1.14
N GLU A 45 3.18 -13.88 -2.30
CA GLU A 45 3.28 -15.28 -2.72
C GLU A 45 4.15 -16.11 -1.79
N VAL A 46 5.30 -15.57 -1.36
CA VAL A 46 6.16 -16.21 -0.36
C VAL A 46 5.42 -16.41 0.98
N ALA A 47 4.63 -15.43 1.40
CA ALA A 47 3.92 -15.47 2.68
C ALA A 47 2.67 -16.36 2.65
N LEU A 48 1.94 -16.38 1.53
CA LEU A 48 0.65 -17.04 1.40
C LEU A 48 0.74 -18.42 0.73
N GLY A 49 1.87 -18.73 0.08
CA GLY A 49 2.03 -19.93 -0.76
C GLY A 49 1.28 -19.86 -2.09
N ALA A 50 0.68 -18.71 -2.42
CA ALA A 50 -0.02 -18.45 -3.67
C ALA A 50 0.04 -16.96 -4.02
N LYS A 51 0.09 -16.65 -5.31
CA LYS A 51 0.17 -15.28 -5.81
C LYS A 51 -1.11 -14.49 -5.51
N PRO A 52 -1.07 -13.43 -4.68
CA PRO A 52 -2.25 -12.66 -4.35
C PRO A 52 -2.66 -11.69 -5.46
N GLU A 53 -3.94 -11.31 -5.42
CA GLU A 53 -4.41 -10.12 -6.13
C GLU A 53 -3.95 -8.86 -5.37
N VAL A 54 -3.40 -7.90 -6.10
CA VAL A 54 -2.87 -6.65 -5.54
C VAL A 54 -3.35 -5.49 -6.40
N GLU A 55 -4.00 -4.52 -5.75
CA GLU A 55 -4.31 -3.21 -6.31
C GLU A 55 -3.28 -2.19 -5.83
N ILE A 56 -2.78 -1.35 -6.75
CA ILE A 56 -1.89 -0.23 -6.42
C ILE A 56 -2.63 1.08 -6.67
N VAL A 57 -2.59 1.96 -5.69
CA VAL A 57 -3.15 3.32 -5.76
C VAL A 57 -2.14 4.32 -5.21
N THR A 58 -2.29 5.58 -5.60
CA THR A 58 -1.52 6.65 -4.94
C THR A 58 -2.06 6.88 -3.53
N GLY A 59 -1.24 7.43 -2.64
CA GLY A 59 -1.68 7.79 -1.28
C GLY A 59 -2.87 8.76 -1.30
N SER A 60 -2.86 9.73 -2.21
CA SER A 60 -3.97 10.68 -2.38
C SER A 60 -5.27 9.99 -2.80
N ASP A 61 -5.21 9.01 -3.71
CA ASP A 61 -6.41 8.28 -4.14
C ASP A 61 -6.91 7.33 -3.05
N TYR A 62 -6.01 6.76 -2.25
CA TYR A 62 -6.38 5.97 -1.08
C TYR A 62 -7.22 6.79 -0.08
N PHE A 63 -6.77 7.99 0.28
CA PHE A 63 -7.50 8.84 1.22
C PHE A 63 -8.86 9.30 0.69
N LYS A 64 -8.98 9.58 -0.61
CA LYS A 64 -10.27 9.88 -1.25
C LYS A 64 -11.26 8.71 -1.15
N ARG A 65 -10.78 7.46 -1.26
CA ARG A 65 -11.62 6.27 -1.14
C ARG A 65 -12.04 6.00 0.31
N LEU A 66 -11.20 6.36 1.28
CA LEU A 66 -11.50 6.22 2.70
C LEU A 66 -12.53 7.26 3.19
N HIS A 67 -12.55 8.44 2.56
CA HIS A 67 -13.46 9.55 2.87
C HIS A 67 -14.29 9.95 1.63
N PRO A 68 -15.27 9.13 1.20
CA PRO A 68 -16.07 9.43 0.02
C PRO A 68 -16.99 10.66 0.16
N ASP A 69 -17.17 11.20 1.38
CA ASP A 69 -18.14 12.26 1.70
C ASP A 69 -17.51 13.62 2.12
N THR A 70 -16.25 13.91 1.77
CA THR A 70 -15.62 15.23 1.98
C THR A 70 -15.13 15.82 0.66
#